data_AF-A0A7W5U720-F1
#
_entry.id   AF-A0A7W5U720-F1
#
_cell.length_a   1.000
_cell.length_b   1.000
_cell.length_c   1.000
_cell.angle_alpha   90.00
_cell.angle_beta   90.00
_cell.angle_gamma   90.00
#
_symmetry.space_group_name_H-M   'P 1'
#
loop_
_entity.id
_entity.type
_entity.pdbx_description
1 polymer ?
#
loop_
_entity_poly.entity_id
_entity_poly.type
_entity_poly.pdbx_seq_one_letter_code
_entity_poly.pdbx_strand_id
1 'polypeptide(L)' 'MQSLRLQGASSSMRQMGFAELSGLCSHLDFQGRGLGALLFHFMAGEISARGETAYLHAYITNAQAIALYEAMGFAAARR' A
#
# COMPACT_ATOMS: atom_id res chain seq x y z
N MET A 1 29.84 -19.99 24.17
CA MET A 1 29.68 -18.60 23.71
C MET A 1 28.64 -18.59 22.59
N GLN A 2 27.37 -18.32 22.91
CA GLN A 2 26.28 -18.30 21.94
C GLN A 2 26.15 -16.89 21.36
N SER A 3 26.28 -16.78 20.05
CA SER A 3 26.10 -15.52 19.32
C SER A 3 24.62 -15.15 19.28
N LEU A 4 24.26 -14.09 20.00
CA LEU A 4 22.95 -13.45 19.92
C LEU A 4 22.86 -12.67 18.59
N ARG A 5 22.13 -13.19 17.60
CA ARG A 5 21.72 -12.38 16.43
C ARG A 5 20.54 -11.52 16.83
N LEU A 6 20.82 -10.27 17.23
CA LEU A 6 19.83 -9.21 17.25
C LEU A 6 19.36 -8.95 15.81
N GLN A 7 18.21 -9.50 15.44
CA GLN A 7 17.48 -9.04 14.26
C GLN A 7 16.65 -7.82 14.69
N GLY A 8 17.35 -6.70 14.85
CA GLY A 8 16.72 -5.39 14.93
C GLY A 8 16.38 -4.94 13.51
N ALA A 9 15.14 -5.17 13.08
CA ALA A 9 14.52 -4.42 11.99
C ALA A 9 13.01 -4.64 12.04
N SER A 10 12.27 -3.73 12.67
CA SER A 10 10.89 -3.48 12.26
C SER A 10 10.91 -2.72 10.93
N SER A 11 11.49 -3.31 9.90
CA SER A 11 11.27 -2.88 8.53
C SER A 11 10.01 -3.61 8.10
N SER A 12 8.98 -2.86 7.66
CA SER A 12 7.77 -3.40 7.05
C SER A 12 8.10 -4.67 6.30
N MET A 13 7.35 -5.73 6.59
CA MET A 13 7.52 -7.07 6.06
C MET A 13 7.58 -7.02 4.54
N ARG A 14 8.76 -6.75 3.97
CA ARG A 14 9.03 -6.79 2.54
C ARG A 14 8.98 -8.26 2.18
N GLN A 15 7.78 -8.76 1.90
CA GLN A 15 7.64 -10.01 1.20
C GLN A 15 8.41 -9.86 -0.12
N MET A 16 9.32 -10.78 -0.38
CA MET A 16 10.21 -10.70 -1.54
C MET A 16 9.34 -10.54 -2.81
N GLY A 17 9.48 -9.41 -3.51
CA GLY A 17 8.68 -9.07 -4.69
C GLY A 17 7.36 -8.32 -4.43
N PHE A 18 7.06 -7.93 -3.18
CA PHE A 18 5.88 -7.17 -2.81
C PHE A 18 6.21 -5.95 -1.95
N ALA A 19 5.56 -4.82 -2.26
CA ALA A 19 5.65 -3.60 -1.47
C ALA A 19 4.27 -3.20 -0.96
N GLU A 20 4.20 -2.91 0.34
CA GLU A 20 2.97 -2.43 0.96
C GLU A 20 2.79 -0.93 0.73
N LEU A 21 1.63 -0.56 0.19
CA LEU A 21 1.14 0.81 0.16
C LEU A 21 0.31 1.05 1.43
N SER A 22 0.89 1.74 2.40
CA SER A 22 0.23 2.15 3.64
C SER A 22 0.43 3.66 3.89
N GLY A 23 -0.39 4.24 4.76
CA GLY A 23 -0.25 5.66 5.17
C GLY A 23 -0.89 6.70 4.25
N LEU A 24 -1.75 6.29 3.32
CA LEU A 24 -2.53 7.23 2.50
C LEU A 24 -3.68 7.83 3.30
N CYS A 25 -3.42 8.95 3.97
CA CYS A 25 -4.44 9.75 4.61
C CYS A 25 -4.74 10.98 3.75
N SER A 26 -5.90 11.00 3.09
CA SER A 26 -6.45 12.23 2.51
C SER A 26 -7.20 12.98 3.59
N HIS A 27 -6.78 14.21 3.89
CA HIS A 27 -7.48 15.10 4.83
C HIS A 27 -8.94 15.27 4.39
N LEU A 28 -9.88 15.23 5.36
CA LEU A 28 -11.34 15.21 5.12
C LEU A 28 -11.79 16.34 4.17
N ASP A 29 -11.27 17.54 4.36
CA ASP A 29 -11.60 18.72 3.55
C ASP A 29 -11.17 18.65 2.07
N PHE A 30 -10.33 17.67 1.73
CA PHE A 30 -9.76 17.50 0.39
C PHE A 30 -10.16 16.17 -0.28
N GLN A 31 -11.11 15.46 0.32
CA GLN A 31 -11.70 14.27 -0.28
C GLN A 31 -12.48 14.62 -1.56
N GLY A 32 -12.62 13.65 -2.47
CA GLY A 32 -13.35 13.83 -3.73
C GLY A 32 -12.62 14.64 -4.82
N ARG A 33 -11.39 15.13 -4.57
CA ARG A 33 -10.60 15.90 -5.55
C ARG A 33 -9.58 15.07 -6.35
N GLY A 34 -9.57 13.75 -6.18
CA GLY A 34 -8.64 12.84 -6.86
C GLY A 34 -7.19 12.88 -6.35
N LEU A 35 -6.89 13.65 -5.29
CA LEU A 35 -5.53 13.76 -4.73
C LEU A 35 -5.01 12.41 -4.19
N GLY A 36 -5.88 11.65 -3.52
CA GLY A 36 -5.55 10.30 -3.07
C GLY A 36 -5.22 9.36 -4.23
N ALA A 37 -5.94 9.47 -5.35
CA ALA A 37 -5.69 8.69 -6.56
C ALA A 37 -4.33 9.05 -7.19
N LEU A 38 -4.02 10.35 -7.27
CA LEU A 38 -2.77 10.82 -7.87
C LEU A 38 -1.54 10.37 -7.06
N LEU A 39 -1.60 10.52 -5.74
CA LEU A 39 -0.54 10.04 -4.85
C LEU A 39 -0.40 8.52 -4.93
N PHE A 40 -1.52 7.81 -4.98
CA PHE A 40 -1.54 6.37 -5.13
C PHE A 40 -0.87 5.93 -6.43
N HIS A 41 -1.24 6.51 -7.57
CA HIS A 41 -0.64 6.20 -8.87
C HIS A 41 0.86 6.43 -8.89
N PHE A 42 1.33 7.53 -8.29
CA PHE A 42 2.75 7.81 -8.17
C PHE A 42 3.47 6.70 -7.37
N MET A 43 2.95 6.33 -6.20
CA MET A 43 3.55 5.31 -5.35
C MET A 43 3.49 3.91 -5.98
N ALA A 44 2.38 3.55 -6.61
CA ALA A 44 2.23 2.29 -7.35
C ALA A 44 3.20 2.22 -8.55
N GLY A 45 3.40 3.34 -9.24
CA GLY A 45 4.39 3.47 -10.32
C GLY A 45 5.82 3.25 -9.83
N GLU A 46 6.19 3.86 -8.69
CA GLU A 46 7.51 3.65 -8.06
C GLU A 46 7.75 2.19 -7.66
N ILE A 47 6.73 1.50 -7.17
CA ILE A 47 6.80 0.07 -6.81
C ILE A 47 6.96 -0.77 -8.08
N SER A 48 6.16 -0.51 -9.11
CA SER A 48 6.22 -1.23 -10.37
C SER A 48 7.56 -1.03 -11.09
N ALA A 49 8.13 0.18 -11.05
CA ALA A 49 9.44 0.48 -11.60
C ALA A 49 10.59 -0.31 -10.94
N ARG A 50 10.39 -0.78 -9.69
CA ARG A 50 11.34 -1.64 -8.96
C ARG A 50 11.12 -3.13 -9.23
N GLY A 51 10.14 -3.49 -10.06
CA GLY A 51 9.76 -4.89 -10.32
C GLY A 51 9.02 -5.55 -9.15
N GLU A 52 8.47 -4.74 -8.24
CA GLU A 52 7.70 -5.22 -7.09
C GLU A 52 6.19 -5.12 -7.38
N THR A 53 5.39 -5.96 -6.72
CA THR A 53 3.93 -5.90 -6.78
C THR A 53 3.40 -5.10 -5.59
N ALA A 54 2.64 -4.03 -5.87
CA ALA A 54 2.00 -3.24 -4.84
C ALA A 54 0.83 -4.01 -4.21
N TYR A 55 0.72 -3.99 -2.88
CA TYR A 55 -0.47 -4.45 -2.15
C TYR A 55 -0.84 -3.46 -1.06
N LEU A 56 -2.09 -3.50 -0.61
CA LEU A 56 -2.60 -2.62 0.43
C LEU A 56 -3.70 -3.30 1.23
N HIS A 57 -3.95 -2.80 2.43
CA HIS A 57 -5.07 -3.21 3.25
C HIS A 57 -6.10 -2.08 3.32
N ALA A 58 -7.34 -2.39 2.97
CA ALA A 58 -8.48 -1.49 3.11
C ALA A 58 -9.48 -2.08 4.09
N TYR A 59 -10.09 -1.24 4.93
CA TYR A 59 -11.24 -1.66 5.73
C TYR A 59 -12.41 -1.95 4.79
N ILE A 60 -13.08 -3.09 4.99
CA ILE A 60 -14.23 -3.51 4.18
C ILE A 60 -15.38 -2.48 4.18
N THR A 61 -15.44 -1.62 5.20
CA THR A 61 -16.44 -0.57 5.34
C THR A 61 -16.10 0.69 4.56
N ASN A 62 -14.87 0.82 4.05
CA ASN A 62 -14.42 1.99 3.31
C ASN A 62 -14.69 1.82 1.80
N ALA A 63 -15.97 1.84 1.42
CA ALA A 63 -16.42 1.61 0.05
C ALA A 63 -15.80 2.60 -0.96
N GLN A 64 -15.55 3.84 -0.55
CA GLN A 64 -14.89 4.83 -1.41
C GLN A 64 -13.45 4.44 -1.73
N ALA A 65 -12.69 3.99 -0.72
CA ALA A 65 -11.33 3.53 -0.94
C ALA A 65 -11.31 2.25 -1.81
N ILE A 66 -12.22 1.31 -1.56
CA ILE A 66 -12.35 0.08 -2.37
C ILE A 66 -12.61 0.43 -3.85
N ALA A 67 -13.60 1.28 -4.14
CA ALA A 67 -13.92 1.69 -5.50
C ALA A 67 -12.74 2.40 -6.19
N LEU A 68 -11.99 3.21 -5.44
CA LEU A 68 -10.76 3.85 -5.94
C LEU A 68 -9.72 2.79 -6.33
N TYR A 69 -9.43 1.82 -5.45
CA TYR A 69 -8.46 0.76 -5.72
C TYR A 69 -8.85 -0.13 -6.90
N GLU A 70 -10.13 -0.51 -6.99
CA GLU A 70 -10.67 -1.27 -8.13
C GLU A 70 -10.51 -0.50 -9.45
N ALA A 71 -10.81 0.80 -9.48
CA ALA A 71 -10.60 1.65 -10.66
C ALA A 71 -9.12 1.75 -11.08
N MET A 72 -8.19 1.52 -10.14
CA MET A 72 -6.74 1.49 -10.40
C MET A 72 -6.22 0.08 -10.76
N GLY A 73 -7.11 -0.91 -10.89
CA GLY A 73 -6.77 -2.27 -11.30
C GLY A 73 -6.40 -3.21 -10.16
N PHE A 74 -6.59 -2.82 -8.91
CA PHE A 74 -6.40 -3.71 -7.76
C PHE A 74 -7.58 -4.66 -7.65
N ALA A 75 -7.29 -5.92 -7.40
CA ALA A 75 -8.29 -6.93 -7.10
C ALA A 75 -8.32 -7.22 -5.60
N ALA A 76 -9.51 -7.50 -5.07
CA ALA A 76 -9.65 -7.96 -3.69
C ALA A 76 -8.92 -9.30 -3.52
N ALA A 77 -7.82 -9.30 -2.77
CA ALA A 77 -7.14 -10.51 -2.34
C ALA A 77 -7.69 -10.97 -0.99
N ARG A 78 -8.11 -12.23 -0.89
CA ARG A 78 -8.42 -12.88 0.39
C ARG A 78 -7.12 -13.51 0.89
N ARG A 79 -6.63 -13.09 2.06
CA ARG A 79 -5.65 -13.87 2.82
C ARG A 79 -6.37 -14.90 3.69
#